data_AF-A0A538D5I2-F1
#
_entry.id   AF-A0A538D5I2-F1
#
_cell.length_a   1.000
_cell.length_b   1.000
_cell.length_c   1.000
_cell.angle_alpha   90.00
_cell.angle_beta   90.00
_cell.angle_gamma   90.00
#
_symmetry.space_group_name_H-M   'P 1'
#
loop_
_entity.id
_entity.type
_entity.pdbx_description
1 polymer ?
#
loop_
_entity_poly.entity_id
_entity_poly.type
_entity_poly.pdbx_seq_one_letter_code
_entity_poly.pdbx_strand_id
1 'polypeptide(L)'
;MHLLQRGSPRERQVHGRVRIRLLRGLLRGRRELAARRGAPLPVEGRRRLRAALGVSRDARGSTDPRDQRGTRDGRVNMDWDIEADVVVVGSGMAGCAAAVTAASKGLSVVILERNEEPGGTTKASSGEFWIPNNRFMREDGLEDPKEDCLLYMAKYAYPHLFDRASPYFGLPKPQYDLLETYYDRGSEAVDHLLEIGAVQSRFSPDA
;
A
#
# COMPACT_ATOMS: atom_id res chain seq x y z
N MET A 1 -15.91 23.49 -48.29
CA MET A 1 -16.27 24.61 -47.38
C MET A 1 -17.40 24.08 -46.50
N HIS A 2 -17.31 23.74 -45.21
CA HIS A 2 -16.38 24.06 -44.13
C HIS A 2 -16.17 22.83 -43.22
N LEU A 3 -14.93 22.65 -42.77
CA LEU A 3 -14.52 21.94 -41.56
C LEU A 3 -15.27 22.43 -40.32
N LEU A 4 -15.57 21.56 -39.36
CA LEU A 4 -15.47 21.87 -37.92
C LEU A 4 -15.17 20.59 -37.11
N GLN A 5 -13.90 20.36 -36.82
CA GLN A 5 -13.47 19.67 -35.60
C GLN A 5 -13.67 20.62 -34.40
N ARG A 6 -14.03 20.08 -33.23
CA ARG A 6 -13.46 20.45 -31.90
C ARG A 6 -13.95 19.44 -30.86
N GLY A 7 -13.01 18.75 -30.22
CA GLY A 7 -13.26 17.75 -29.18
C GLY A 7 -13.56 18.36 -27.81
N SER A 8 -14.02 17.51 -26.88
CA SER A 8 -14.03 17.82 -25.45
C SER A 8 -12.81 17.18 -24.77
N PRO A 9 -11.99 17.94 -24.03
CA PRO A 9 -10.96 17.34 -23.18
C PRO A 9 -11.65 16.62 -22.03
N ARG A 10 -11.33 15.33 -21.81
CA ARG A 10 -11.58 14.72 -20.50
C ARG A 10 -10.75 15.52 -19.50
N GLU A 11 -11.41 16.27 -18.61
CA GLU A 11 -10.75 16.94 -17.49
C GLU A 11 -9.98 15.89 -16.69
N ARG A 12 -8.66 15.90 -16.83
CA ARG A 12 -7.78 15.19 -15.89
C ARG A 12 -7.89 15.93 -14.57
N GLN A 13 -8.63 15.34 -13.63
CA GLN A 13 -8.69 15.78 -12.26
C GLN A 13 -7.26 15.79 -11.72
N VAL A 14 -6.69 16.99 -11.51
CA VAL A 14 -5.29 17.16 -11.10
C VAL A 14 -5.18 16.74 -9.64
N HIS A 15 -4.76 15.50 -9.41
CA HIS A 15 -4.41 15.01 -8.09
C HIS A 15 -3.06 15.62 -7.69
N GLY A 16 -2.94 16.11 -6.45
CA GLY A 16 -1.66 16.64 -5.96
C GLY A 16 -0.59 15.56 -6.02
N ARG A 17 0.53 15.83 -6.71
CA ARG A 17 1.65 14.89 -6.86
C ARG A 17 2.45 14.78 -5.56
N VAL A 18 2.86 13.56 -5.26
CA VAL A 18 3.82 13.26 -4.20
C VAL A 18 5.22 13.53 -4.73
N ARG A 19 6.02 14.24 -3.95
CA ARG A 19 7.42 14.56 -4.27
C ARG A 19 8.36 13.83 -3.31
N ILE A 20 9.43 13.26 -3.83
CA ILE A 20 10.41 12.46 -3.08
C ILE A 20 11.79 13.08 -3.23
N ARG A 21 12.48 13.26 -2.11
CA ARG A 21 13.89 13.65 -2.08
C ARG A 21 14.72 12.48 -1.56
N LEU A 22 15.68 12.04 -2.36
CA LEU A 22 16.60 10.97 -2.02
C LEU A 22 17.78 11.55 -1.24
N LEU A 23 17.96 11.08 0.00
CA LEU A 23 19.10 11.46 0.81
C LEU A 23 20.38 10.81 0.25
N ARG A 24 21.09 11.53 -0.62
CA ARG A 24 22.42 11.14 -1.09
C ARG A 24 23.38 11.09 0.11
N GLY A 25 23.77 9.88 0.53
CA GLY A 25 24.79 9.69 1.58
C GLY A 25 24.52 8.56 2.58
N LEU A 26 23.27 8.16 2.80
CA LEU A 26 22.95 7.10 3.78
C LEU A 26 23.28 5.68 3.30
N LEU A 27 23.48 5.48 2.00
CA LEU A 27 23.81 4.17 1.41
C LEU A 27 25.31 3.81 1.50
N ARG A 28 26.20 4.79 1.72
CA ARG A 28 27.65 4.51 1.85
C ARG A 28 27.99 3.77 3.14
N GLY A 29 27.22 3.96 4.21
CA GLY A 29 27.48 3.30 5.50
C GLY A 29 27.10 1.81 5.56
N ARG A 30 26.37 1.26 4.57
CA ARG A 30 25.98 -0.16 4.58
C ARG A 30 27.01 -1.11 3.97
N ARG A 31 27.89 -0.62 3.07
CA ARG A 31 29.01 -1.42 2.57
C ARG A 31 30.10 -1.63 3.63
N GLU A 32 30.27 -0.69 4.57
CA GLU A 32 31.21 -0.85 5.69
C GLU A 32 30.64 -1.65 6.87
N LEU A 33 29.32 -1.57 7.14
CA LEU A 33 28.73 -2.28 8.29
C LEU A 33 28.46 -3.77 8.02
N ALA A 34 28.30 -4.18 6.76
CA ALA A 34 28.14 -5.60 6.40
C ALA A 34 29.43 -6.43 6.61
N ALA A 35 30.58 -5.77 6.76
CA ALA A 35 31.88 -6.41 7.01
C ALA A 35 32.14 -6.73 8.50
N ARG A 36 31.24 -6.35 9.42
CA ARG A 36 31.41 -6.57 10.87
C ARG A 36 30.21 -7.33 11.45
N ARG A 37 30.18 -8.65 11.26
CA ARG A 37 29.27 -9.55 12.01
C ARG A 37 29.69 -9.57 13.48
N GLY A 38 28.76 -9.31 14.41
CA GLY A 38 28.85 -9.84 15.78
C GLY A 38 28.84 -8.90 16.99
N ALA A 39 28.25 -7.69 16.94
CA ALA A 39 28.03 -6.91 18.16
C ALA A 39 26.63 -6.26 18.20
N PRO A 40 25.89 -6.34 19.33
CA PRO A 40 24.60 -5.68 19.47
C PRO A 40 24.76 -4.15 19.49
N LEU A 41 23.82 -3.44 18.84
CA LEU A 41 23.81 -1.98 18.76
C LEU A 41 23.45 -1.35 20.13
N PRO A 42 24.16 -0.30 20.59
CA PRO A 42 23.77 0.45 21.78
C PRO A 42 22.41 1.15 21.63
N VAL A 43 21.69 1.23 22.75
CA VAL A 43 20.27 1.61 22.88
C VAL A 43 19.98 3.08 22.48
N GLU A 44 21.01 3.91 22.33
CA GLU A 44 20.91 5.33 21.94
C GLU A 44 20.50 5.56 20.46
N GLY A 45 20.56 4.53 19.61
CA GLY A 45 20.23 4.64 18.18
C GLY A 45 18.73 4.76 17.84
N ARG A 46 17.83 4.52 18.80
CA ARG A 46 16.37 4.49 18.56
C ARG A 46 15.71 5.87 18.51
N ARG A 47 16.41 6.95 18.90
CA ARG A 47 15.83 8.32 18.92
C ARG A 47 16.01 9.15 17.65
N ARG A 48 16.75 8.68 16.64
CA ARG A 48 16.95 9.42 15.37
C ARG A 48 16.10 8.92 14.18
N LEU A 49 15.22 7.94 14.40
CA LEU A 49 14.35 7.40 13.34
C LEU A 49 12.99 8.13 13.19
N ARG A 50 12.76 9.23 13.92
CA ARG A 50 11.45 9.90 13.99
C ARG A 50 11.29 11.16 13.14
N ALA A 51 12.26 11.53 12.31
CA ALA A 51 12.12 12.69 11.44
C ALA A 51 12.96 12.53 10.16
N ALA A 52 12.38 12.05 9.05
CA ALA A 52 12.85 12.31 7.67
C ALA A 52 12.02 11.58 6.58
N LEU A 53 10.70 11.53 6.68
CA LEU A 53 9.85 11.32 5.51
C LEU A 53 8.96 12.55 5.38
N GLY A 54 9.49 13.60 4.76
CA GLY A 54 8.72 14.80 4.44
C GLY A 54 7.79 14.52 3.27
N VAL A 55 6.63 13.92 3.55
CA VAL A 55 5.54 13.84 2.58
C VAL A 55 4.73 15.12 2.75
N SER A 56 4.86 16.06 1.82
CA SER A 56 4.04 17.28 1.80
C SER A 56 2.87 17.11 0.82
N ARG A 57 1.71 17.65 1.18
CA ARG A 57 0.51 17.75 0.33
C ARG A 57 0.07 19.22 0.37
N ASP A 58 0.15 19.93 -0.75
CA ASP A 58 -0.17 21.36 -0.75
C ASP A 58 -1.69 21.60 -0.64
N ALA A 59 -2.10 22.45 0.30
CA ALA A 59 -3.44 23.02 0.44
C ALA A 59 -3.47 24.45 -0.15
N ARG A 60 -4.57 24.82 -0.81
CA ARG A 60 -4.69 26.07 -1.60
C ARG A 60 -4.72 27.33 -0.73
N GLY A 61 -4.11 28.41 -1.27
CA GLY A 61 -3.75 29.65 -0.58
C GLY A 61 -4.89 30.60 -0.18
N SER A 62 -4.63 31.35 0.89
CA SER A 62 -5.43 32.46 1.42
C SER A 62 -5.03 33.78 0.75
N THR A 63 -5.99 34.70 0.56
CA THR A 63 -5.82 36.00 -0.13
C THR A 63 -5.94 37.20 0.82
N ASP A 64 -5.39 37.14 2.04
CA ASP A 64 -5.40 38.29 2.98
C ASP A 64 -4.28 39.29 2.65
N PRO A 65 -4.59 40.57 2.33
CA PRO A 65 -3.60 41.59 1.99
C PRO A 65 -2.66 42.01 3.13
N ARG A 66 -2.86 41.53 4.37
CA ARG A 66 -2.05 41.89 5.55
C ARG A 66 -0.79 41.02 5.75
N ASP A 67 -0.48 40.13 4.81
CA ASP A 67 0.68 39.22 4.84
C ASP A 67 2.03 39.88 4.47
N GLN A 68 2.07 41.20 4.24
CA GLN A 68 3.28 41.89 3.74
C GLN A 68 4.31 42.27 4.82
N ARG A 69 4.27 41.69 6.02
CA ARG A 69 5.32 41.90 7.04
C ARG A 69 6.17 40.64 7.22
N GLY A 70 7.22 40.57 6.40
CA GLY A 70 8.42 39.79 6.69
C GLY A 70 8.21 38.28 6.77
N THR A 71 7.88 37.66 5.65
CA THR A 71 7.97 36.21 5.53
C THR A 71 9.45 35.82 5.58
N ARG A 72 9.95 35.41 6.76
CA ARG A 72 10.89 34.28 6.79
C ARG A 72 10.09 33.09 6.28
N ASP A 73 9.93 33.01 4.96
CA ASP A 73 9.42 31.84 4.27
C ASP A 73 10.50 30.76 4.47
N GLY A 74 10.46 30.11 5.64
CA GLY A 74 11.27 28.96 5.98
C GLY A 74 10.89 27.72 5.16
N ARG A 75 10.20 27.89 4.03
CA ARG A 75 10.16 26.90 2.96
C ARG A 75 11.59 26.74 2.49
N VAL A 76 12.26 25.76 3.07
CA VAL A 76 13.48 25.22 2.50
C VAL A 76 13.12 24.90 1.05
N ASN A 77 13.73 25.61 0.11
CA ASN A 77 13.56 25.34 -1.31
C ASN A 77 14.21 23.96 -1.55
N MET A 78 13.41 22.92 -1.41
CA MET A 78 13.87 21.54 -1.50
C MET A 78 13.80 21.12 -2.96
N ASP A 79 14.96 20.86 -3.56
CA ASP A 79 15.01 20.17 -4.85
C ASP A 79 14.52 18.72 -4.65
N TRP A 80 13.49 18.35 -5.41
CA TRP A 80 12.89 17.02 -5.38
C TRP A 80 13.49 16.16 -6.51
N ASP A 81 13.87 14.92 -6.19
CA ASP A 81 14.48 14.01 -7.17
C ASP A 81 13.44 13.30 -8.03
N ILE A 82 12.26 12.99 -7.46
CA ILE A 82 11.21 12.21 -8.13
C ILE A 82 9.83 12.78 -7.77
N GLU A 83 8.92 12.83 -8.76
CA GLU A 83 7.51 13.14 -8.54
C GLU A 83 6.62 12.03 -9.11
N ALA A 84 5.57 11.65 -8.39
CA ALA A 84 4.58 10.66 -8.80
C ALA A 84 3.21 10.94 -8.19
N ASP A 85 2.13 10.38 -8.75
CA ASP A 85 0.80 10.48 -8.15
C ASP A 85 0.67 9.55 -6.93
N VAL A 86 1.34 8.40 -6.96
CA VAL A 86 1.37 7.40 -5.87
C VAL A 86 2.79 6.96 -5.55
N VAL A 87 3.11 6.90 -4.26
CA VAL A 87 4.37 6.33 -3.76
C VAL A 87 4.06 5.11 -2.90
N VAL A 88 4.58 3.96 -3.31
CA VAL A 88 4.47 2.70 -2.59
C VAL A 88 5.80 2.41 -1.90
N VAL A 89 5.76 2.05 -0.61
CA VAL A 89 6.96 1.69 0.15
C VAL A 89 6.97 0.19 0.38
N GLY A 90 7.93 -0.50 -0.23
CA GLY A 90 8.09 -1.95 -0.23
C GLY A 90 7.56 -2.61 -1.51
N SER A 91 8.34 -3.56 -2.03
CA SER A 91 8.03 -4.33 -3.25
C SER A 91 7.57 -5.77 -2.98
N GLY A 92 6.98 -6.02 -1.80
CA GLY A 92 6.29 -7.28 -1.51
C GLY A 92 4.94 -7.36 -2.20
N MET A 93 4.21 -8.48 -2.03
CA MET A 93 2.92 -8.73 -2.69
C MET A 93 1.92 -7.57 -2.53
N ALA A 94 1.74 -7.06 -1.31
CA ALA A 94 0.84 -5.94 -1.03
C ALA A 94 1.27 -4.64 -1.74
N GLY A 95 2.56 -4.34 -1.76
CA GLY A 95 3.10 -3.15 -2.41
C GLY A 95 2.95 -3.22 -3.93
N CYS A 96 3.32 -4.35 -4.53
CA CYS A 96 3.14 -4.58 -5.96
C CYS A 96 1.66 -4.55 -6.37
N ALA A 97 0.76 -5.16 -5.58
CA ALA A 97 -0.68 -5.11 -5.82
C ALA A 97 -1.22 -3.67 -5.80
N ALA A 98 -0.82 -2.86 -4.81
CA ALA A 98 -1.17 -1.45 -4.75
C ALA A 98 -0.62 -0.66 -5.94
N ALA A 99 0.64 -0.91 -6.31
CA ALA A 99 1.31 -0.21 -7.40
C ALA A 99 0.66 -0.50 -8.75
N VAL A 100 0.39 -1.77 -9.07
CA VAL A 100 -0.23 -2.16 -10.33
C VAL A 100 -1.68 -1.70 -10.42
N THR A 101 -2.43 -1.71 -9.32
CA THR A 101 -3.79 -1.17 -9.25
C THR A 101 -3.82 0.34 -9.47
N ALA A 102 -2.83 1.08 -8.95
CA ALA A 102 -2.73 2.51 -9.22
C ALA A 102 -2.32 2.78 -10.68
N ALA A 103 -1.35 2.02 -11.20
CA ALA A 103 -0.89 2.13 -12.58
C ALA A 103 -1.99 1.78 -13.60
N SER A 104 -2.83 0.77 -13.32
CA SER A 104 -3.97 0.39 -14.18
C SER A 104 -5.02 1.51 -14.29
N LYS A 105 -5.06 2.41 -13.30
CA LYS A 105 -5.88 3.63 -13.30
C LYS A 105 -5.20 4.84 -13.97
N GLY A 106 -4.04 4.65 -14.60
CA GLY A 106 -3.29 5.67 -15.32
C GLY A 106 -2.52 6.64 -14.42
N LEU A 107 -2.33 6.30 -13.14
CA LEU A 107 -1.52 7.09 -12.21
C LEU A 107 -0.03 6.80 -12.39
N SER A 108 0.81 7.81 -12.24
CA SER A 108 2.25 7.61 -12.13
C SER A 108 2.60 7.05 -10.75
N VAL A 109 3.37 5.97 -10.71
CA VAL A 109 3.68 5.23 -9.48
C VAL A 109 5.18 5.06 -9.31
N VAL A 110 5.66 5.26 -8.09
CA VAL A 110 7.04 4.93 -7.68
C VAL A 110 6.99 3.91 -6.54
N ILE A 111 7.73 2.81 -6.68
CA ILE A 111 7.96 1.85 -5.60
C ILE A 111 9.34 2.11 -4.99
N LEU A 112 9.38 2.29 -3.68
CA LEU A 112 10.62 2.39 -2.91
C LEU A 112 10.93 1.05 -2.25
N GLU A 113 11.95 0.36 -2.75
CA GLU A 113 12.44 -0.90 -2.17
C GLU A 113 13.77 -0.65 -1.44
N ARG A 114 13.93 -1.29 -0.28
CA ARG A 114 15.15 -1.21 0.53
C ARG A 114 16.24 -2.14 0.02
N ASN A 115 15.86 -3.30 -0.51
CA ASN A 115 16.76 -4.34 -0.98
C ASN A 115 17.24 -4.06 -2.42
N GLU A 116 18.30 -4.75 -2.83
CA GLU A 116 18.81 -4.67 -4.21
C GLU A 116 17.85 -5.32 -5.22
N GLU A 117 17.07 -6.31 -4.76
CA GLU A 117 16.08 -7.02 -5.55
C GLU A 117 14.67 -6.85 -4.98
N PRO A 118 13.62 -6.85 -5.83
CA PRO A 118 12.24 -6.76 -5.38
C PRO A 118 11.75 -8.08 -4.75
N GLY A 119 10.59 -7.99 -4.08
CA GLY A 119 9.82 -9.15 -3.62
C GLY A 119 9.83 -9.38 -2.11
N GLY A 120 10.83 -8.89 -1.38
CA GLY A 120 10.88 -9.03 0.09
C GLY A 120 10.67 -10.48 0.56
N THR A 121 9.82 -10.69 1.57
CA THR A 121 9.46 -12.03 2.05
C THR A 121 8.56 -12.81 1.07
N THR A 122 7.81 -12.12 0.20
CA THR A 122 6.99 -12.77 -0.84
C THR A 122 7.84 -13.64 -1.76
N LYS A 123 9.08 -13.25 -2.04
CA LYS A 123 10.02 -14.03 -2.87
C LYS A 123 10.29 -15.43 -2.30
N ALA A 124 10.15 -15.62 -0.99
CA ALA A 124 10.36 -16.90 -0.31
C ALA A 124 9.07 -17.73 -0.14
N SER A 125 7.91 -17.22 -0.56
CA SER A 125 6.63 -17.93 -0.45
C SER A 125 6.39 -18.88 -1.62
N SER A 126 5.47 -19.85 -1.45
CA SER A 126 4.96 -20.71 -2.53
C SER A 126 4.11 -19.96 -3.56
N GLY A 127 3.75 -18.70 -3.27
CA GLY A 127 2.84 -17.92 -4.11
C GLY A 127 1.36 -18.20 -3.85
N GLU A 128 1.05 -18.99 -2.82
CA GLU A 128 -0.33 -19.30 -2.42
C GLU A 128 -0.91 -18.17 -1.58
N PHE A 129 -2.18 -17.86 -1.81
CA PHE A 129 -2.95 -16.91 -1.02
C PHE A 129 -4.40 -17.42 -0.88
N TRP A 130 -4.94 -17.34 0.33
CA TRP A 130 -6.28 -17.82 0.65
C TRP A 130 -7.28 -16.69 0.55
N ILE A 131 -8.29 -16.82 -0.32
CA ILE A 131 -9.34 -15.82 -0.51
C ILE A 131 -10.68 -16.48 -0.25
N PRO A 132 -11.41 -16.07 0.79
CA PRO A 132 -12.72 -16.61 1.07
C PRO A 132 -13.70 -16.19 -0.02
N ASN A 133 -14.72 -17.03 -0.23
CA ASN A 133 -15.80 -16.82 -1.20
C ASN A 133 -15.24 -16.22 -2.50
N ASN A 134 -14.29 -16.91 -3.13
CA ASN A 134 -13.68 -16.46 -4.37
C ASN A 134 -14.49 -16.95 -5.58
N ARG A 135 -14.23 -16.37 -6.76
CA ARG A 135 -14.99 -16.70 -7.97
C ARG A 135 -14.95 -18.19 -8.34
N PHE A 136 -13.83 -18.87 -8.11
CA PHE A 136 -13.66 -20.26 -8.49
C PHE A 136 -14.51 -21.18 -7.60
N MET A 137 -14.56 -20.90 -6.29
CA MET A 137 -15.48 -21.60 -5.39
C MET A 137 -16.94 -21.44 -5.83
N ARG A 138 -17.35 -20.21 -6.18
CA ARG A 138 -18.71 -19.95 -6.67
C ARG A 138 -19.01 -20.67 -7.99
N GLU A 139 -18.04 -20.70 -8.92
CA GLU A 139 -18.15 -21.40 -10.20
C GLU A 139 -18.30 -22.92 -10.02
N ASP A 140 -17.63 -23.49 -9.01
CA ASP A 140 -17.71 -24.90 -8.64
C ASP A 140 -18.93 -25.22 -7.74
N GLY A 141 -19.78 -24.22 -7.43
CA GLY A 141 -20.97 -24.39 -6.58
C GLY A 141 -20.65 -24.63 -5.10
N LEU A 142 -19.45 -24.27 -4.64
CA LEU A 142 -19.03 -24.37 -3.25
C LEU A 142 -19.51 -23.15 -2.47
N GLU A 143 -20.20 -23.40 -1.34
CA GLU A 143 -20.63 -22.35 -0.42
C GLU A 143 -19.53 -22.03 0.59
N ASP A 144 -19.32 -20.73 0.85
CA ASP A 144 -18.43 -20.23 1.91
C ASP A 144 -19.15 -19.13 2.69
N PRO A 145 -20.03 -19.48 3.64
CA PRO A 145 -20.86 -18.51 4.36
C PRO A 145 -20.01 -17.49 5.13
N LYS A 146 -20.38 -16.21 5.04
CA LYS A 146 -19.64 -15.10 5.67
C LYS A 146 -19.42 -15.32 7.17
N GLU A 147 -20.46 -15.72 7.90
CA GLU A 147 -20.35 -15.92 9.35
C GLU A 147 -19.35 -17.01 9.72
N ASP A 148 -19.36 -18.14 9.01
CA ASP A 148 -18.45 -19.27 9.25
C ASP A 148 -16.99 -18.87 8.96
N CYS A 149 -16.77 -18.16 7.85
CA CYS A 149 -15.45 -17.64 7.51
C CYS A 149 -14.96 -16.60 8.54
N LEU A 150 -15.81 -15.68 8.99
CA LEU A 150 -15.45 -14.69 10.01
C LEU A 150 -15.16 -15.35 11.37
N LEU A 151 -15.94 -16.36 11.74
CA LEU A 151 -15.70 -17.17 12.93
C LEU A 151 -14.35 -17.88 12.85
N TYR A 152 -14.05 -18.51 11.70
CA TYR A 152 -12.77 -19.16 11.44
C TYR A 152 -11.62 -18.16 11.58
N MET A 153 -11.67 -17.02 10.88
CA MET A 153 -10.62 -16.00 10.95
C MET A 153 -10.45 -15.43 12.37
N ALA A 154 -11.55 -15.15 13.08
CA ALA A 154 -11.49 -14.65 14.46
C ALA A 154 -10.78 -15.65 15.39
N LYS A 155 -11.14 -16.94 15.29
CA LYS A 155 -10.55 -18.01 16.10
C LYS A 155 -9.05 -18.17 15.88
N TYR A 156 -8.57 -18.10 14.64
CA TYR A 156 -7.16 -18.36 14.32
C TYR A 156 -6.29 -17.10 14.37
N ALA A 157 -6.81 -15.94 13.98
CA ALA A 157 -6.04 -14.69 14.03
C ALA A 157 -5.99 -14.09 15.44
N TYR A 158 -7.04 -14.29 16.25
CA TYR A 158 -7.16 -13.70 17.59
C TYR A 158 -7.60 -14.73 18.65
N PRO A 159 -6.91 -15.88 18.80
CA PRO A 159 -7.33 -16.96 19.70
C PRO A 159 -7.42 -16.54 21.18
N HIS A 160 -6.70 -15.49 21.58
CA HIS A 160 -6.69 -14.96 22.94
C HIS A 160 -7.87 -14.03 23.26
N LEU A 161 -8.60 -13.58 22.24
CA LEU A 161 -9.80 -12.74 22.36
C LEU A 161 -11.07 -13.50 21.98
N PHE A 162 -10.93 -14.63 21.29
CA PHE A 162 -12.04 -15.35 20.69
C PHE A 162 -13.02 -15.88 21.75
N ASP A 163 -14.26 -15.44 21.63
CA ASP A 163 -15.42 -16.00 22.33
C ASP A 163 -16.61 -16.04 21.36
N ARG A 164 -17.01 -17.26 20.98
CA ARG A 164 -18.11 -17.48 20.02
C ARG A 164 -19.44 -16.86 20.47
N ALA A 165 -19.70 -16.80 21.77
CA ALA A 165 -20.97 -16.30 22.30
C ALA A 165 -21.03 -14.77 22.37
N SER A 166 -19.88 -14.11 22.34
CA SER A 166 -19.79 -12.65 22.41
C SER A 166 -20.06 -12.00 21.05
N PRO A 167 -20.61 -10.77 21.01
CA PRO A 167 -20.66 -9.97 19.80
C PRO A 167 -19.29 -9.89 19.14
N TYR A 168 -19.26 -9.95 17.80
CA TYR A 168 -18.02 -9.93 17.01
C TYR A 168 -17.02 -11.03 17.40
N PHE A 169 -17.50 -12.14 17.95
CA PHE A 169 -16.68 -13.24 18.45
C PHE A 169 -15.66 -12.83 19.53
N GLY A 170 -15.97 -11.80 20.32
CA GLY A 170 -15.09 -11.26 21.36
C GLY A 170 -14.03 -10.27 20.86
N LEU A 171 -13.97 -10.00 19.55
CA LEU A 171 -13.01 -9.04 18.99
C LEU A 171 -13.49 -7.59 19.22
N PRO A 172 -12.55 -6.64 19.42
CA PRO A 172 -12.89 -5.24 19.29
C PRO A 172 -13.32 -4.93 17.85
N LYS A 173 -14.27 -4.01 17.69
CA LYS A 173 -14.92 -3.72 16.41
C LYS A 173 -13.94 -3.45 15.25
N PRO A 174 -12.84 -2.70 15.41
CA PRO A 174 -11.89 -2.48 14.30
C PRO A 174 -11.23 -3.75 13.77
N GLN A 175 -10.98 -4.75 14.62
CA GLN A 175 -10.42 -6.04 14.20
C GLN A 175 -11.45 -6.86 13.45
N TYR A 176 -12.69 -6.90 13.95
CA TYR A 176 -13.79 -7.55 13.25
C TYR A 176 -14.00 -6.91 11.86
N ASP A 177 -13.96 -5.59 11.77
CA ASP A 177 -14.16 -4.85 10.53
C ASP A 177 -13.07 -5.13 9.49
N LEU A 178 -11.84 -5.37 9.95
CA LEU A 178 -10.77 -5.79 9.08
C LEU A 178 -11.03 -7.19 8.48
N LEU A 179 -11.49 -8.14 9.31
CA LEU A 179 -11.86 -9.48 8.85
C LEU A 179 -13.07 -9.44 7.90
N GLU A 180 -14.07 -8.64 8.25
CA GLU A 180 -15.25 -8.41 7.41
C GLU A 180 -14.88 -7.81 6.05
N THR A 181 -14.04 -6.77 6.06
CA THR A 181 -13.53 -6.15 4.83
C THR A 181 -12.76 -7.15 3.98
N TYR A 182 -11.96 -8.02 4.61
CA TYR A 182 -11.22 -9.06 3.89
C TYR A 182 -12.15 -10.05 3.19
N TYR A 183 -13.21 -10.51 3.87
CA TYR A 183 -14.21 -11.37 3.26
C TYR A 183 -14.94 -10.66 2.11
N ASP A 184 -15.40 -9.44 2.33
CA ASP A 184 -16.24 -8.71 1.37
C ASP A 184 -15.45 -8.25 0.13
N ARG A 185 -14.15 -7.97 0.27
CA ARG A 185 -13.33 -7.34 -0.79
C ARG A 185 -12.19 -8.21 -1.32
N GLY A 186 -11.86 -9.31 -0.64
CA GLY A 186 -10.75 -10.18 -1.02
C GLY A 186 -10.88 -10.73 -2.44
N SER A 187 -12.06 -11.28 -2.78
CA SER A 187 -12.33 -11.79 -4.14
C SER A 187 -12.23 -10.68 -5.17
N GLU A 188 -12.88 -9.53 -4.95
CA GLU A 188 -12.87 -8.39 -5.87
C GLU A 188 -11.44 -7.91 -6.17
N ALA A 189 -10.60 -7.81 -5.15
CA ALA A 189 -9.22 -7.37 -5.31
C ALA A 189 -8.40 -8.36 -6.17
N VAL A 190 -8.56 -9.66 -5.95
CA VAL A 190 -7.86 -10.69 -6.71
C VAL A 190 -8.40 -10.79 -8.14
N ASP A 191 -9.72 -10.68 -8.31
CA ASP A 191 -10.36 -10.66 -9.62
C ASP A 191 -9.83 -9.50 -10.47
N HIS A 192 -9.72 -8.30 -9.89
CA HIS A 192 -9.10 -7.16 -10.56
C HIS A 192 -7.66 -7.44 -11.02
N LEU A 193 -6.83 -8.04 -10.14
CA LEU A 193 -5.44 -8.37 -10.49
C LEU A 193 -5.35 -9.41 -11.62
N LEU A 194 -6.30 -10.33 -11.69
CA LEU A 194 -6.42 -11.33 -12.76
C LEU A 194 -6.85 -10.65 -14.08
N GLU A 195 -7.84 -9.77 -14.03
CA GLU A 195 -8.36 -9.05 -15.21
C GLU A 195 -7.30 -8.17 -15.88
N ILE A 196 -6.46 -7.48 -15.10
CA ILE A 196 -5.38 -6.65 -15.64
C ILE A 196 -4.12 -7.46 -16.00
N GLY A 197 -4.16 -8.79 -15.84
CA GLY A 197 -3.04 -9.69 -16.13
C GLY A 197 -1.84 -9.55 -15.19
N ALA A 198 -2.02 -8.97 -14.00
CA ALA A 198 -0.96 -8.77 -13.01
C ALA A 198 -0.58 -10.06 -12.28
N VAL A 199 -1.50 -11.02 -12.21
CA VAL A 199 -1.28 -12.35 -11.63
C VAL A 199 -1.88 -13.43 -12.51
N GLN A 200 -1.34 -14.64 -12.40
CA GLN A 200 -1.96 -15.86 -12.90
C GLN A 200 -2.33 -16.70 -11.69
N SER A 201 -3.57 -17.17 -11.59
CA SER A 201 -4.03 -18.01 -10.49
C SER A 201 -4.74 -19.24 -11.03
N ARG A 202 -4.62 -20.34 -10.29
CA ARG A 202 -5.39 -21.57 -10.48
C ARG A 202 -6.02 -21.93 -9.15
N PHE A 203 -7.29 -22.29 -9.16
CA PHE A 203 -7.95 -22.84 -8.00
C PHE A 203 -7.54 -24.31 -7.84
N SER A 204 -7.20 -24.68 -6.61
CA SER A 204 -6.88 -26.07 -6.23
C SER A 204 -7.85 -26.47 -5.13
N PRO A 205 -8.93 -27.20 -5.44
CA PRO A 205 -9.95 -27.58 -4.45
C PRO A 205 -9.43 -28.59 -3.41
N ASP A 206 -8.32 -29.28 -3.71
CA ASP A 206 -7.74 -30.35 -2.88
C ASP A 206 -6.49 -29.92 -2.07
N ALA A 207 -6.16 -28.63 -2.04
CA ALA A 207 -4.96 -28.10 -1.36
C ALA A 207 -5.15 -27.94 0.16
#